data_AF-A0A2G9NK95-F1
#
_entry.id   AF-A0A2G9NK95-F1
#
_cell.length_a   1.000
_cell.length_b   1.000
_cell.length_c   1.000
_cell.angle_alpha   90.00
_cell.angle_beta   90.00
_cell.angle_gamma   90.00
#
_symmetry.space_group_name_H-M   'P 1'
#
loop_
_entity.id
_entity.type
_entity.pdbx_description
1 polymer ?
#
loop_
_entity_poly.entity_id
_entity_poly.type
_entity_poly.pdbx_seq_one_letter_code
_entity_poly.pdbx_strand_id
1 'polypeptide(L)'
;MKKWIYFVIGIFLIIVLFIGILRYGFDKTGEDSWIKDERGIWIKHGNPSDIPGEVNVQQKIIECANKLYDDEKNNGVVFNSQCLGECDGFVVDIVHVPRNSDDNKIENQCEDYRNGKYNDFVELDLNGDVVRFVEIMELN
;
A
#
# COMPACT_ATOMS: atom_id res chain seq x y z
N MET A 1 9.56 21.69 52.56
CA MET A 1 8.50 20.93 51.84
C MET A 1 8.36 21.33 50.37
N LYS A 2 8.14 22.61 50.03
CA LYS A 2 7.98 23.05 48.62
C LYS A 2 9.18 22.75 47.69
N LYS A 3 10.42 22.85 48.19
CA LYS A 3 11.64 22.54 47.40
C LYS A 3 11.70 21.07 46.94
N TRP A 4 11.16 20.14 47.72
CA TRP A 4 11.13 18.72 47.37
C TRP A 4 10.10 18.43 46.28
N ILE A 5 8.98 19.16 46.27
CA ILE A 5 7.95 19.08 45.23
C ILE A 5 8.52 19.48 43.86
N TYR A 6 9.28 20.58 43.78
CA TYR A 6 9.93 20.99 42.52
C TYR A 6 10.97 19.98 42.02
N PHE A 7 11.67 19.29 42.93
CA PHE A 7 12.62 18.25 42.57
C PHE A 7 11.93 17.02 41.94
N VAL A 8 10.81 16.58 42.52
CA VAL A 8 10.01 15.46 41.99
C VAL A 8 9.40 15.80 40.62
N ILE A 9 8.88 17.02 40.46
CA ILE A 9 8.35 17.49 39.17
C ILE A 9 9.44 17.53 38.10
N GLY A 10 10.65 18.00 38.44
CA GLY A 10 11.78 18.02 37.51
C GLY A 10 12.17 16.63 37.01
N ILE A 11 12.23 15.64 37.91
CA ILE A 11 12.51 14.25 37.54
C ILE A 11 11.42 13.69 36.62
N PHE A 12 10.15 13.95 36.93
CA PHE A 12 9.03 13.49 36.12
C PHE A 12 9.09 14.03 34.69
N LEU A 13 9.41 15.32 34.51
CA LEU A 13 9.56 15.93 33.19
C LEU A 13 10.72 15.31 32.39
N ILE A 14 11.85 15.00 33.04
CA ILE A 14 12.99 14.34 32.40
C ILE A 14 12.61 12.92 31.93
N ILE A 15 11.87 12.17 32.74
CA ILE A 15 11.40 10.82 32.38
C ILE A 15 10.45 10.89 31.17
N VAL A 16 9.50 11.83 31.17
CA VAL A 16 8.57 12.02 30.05
C VAL A 16 9.32 12.39 28.76
N LEU A 17 10.29 13.29 28.85
CA LEU A 17 11.14 13.67 27.72
C LEU A 17 11.94 12.47 27.19
N PHE A 18 12.52 11.67 28.09
CA PHE A 18 13.29 10.48 27.74
C PHE A 18 12.43 9.41 27.06
N ILE A 19 11.21 9.15 27.57
CA ILE A 19 10.25 8.25 26.93
C ILE A 19 9.85 8.76 25.54
N GLY A 20 9.65 10.07 25.38
CA GLY A 20 9.37 10.68 24.08
C GLY A 20 10.49 10.48 23.06
N ILE A 21 11.74 10.66 23.48
CA ILE A 21 12.93 10.42 22.64
C ILE A 21 13.05 8.94 22.27
N LEU A 22 12.84 8.03 23.23
CA LEU A 22 12.90 6.60 22.97
C LEU A 22 11.83 6.17 21.97
N ARG A 23 10.59 6.65 22.11
CA ARG A 23 9.52 6.35 21.15
C ARG A 23 9.82 6.90 19.76
N TYR A 24 10.25 8.16 19.66
CA TYR A 24 10.59 8.78 18.38
C TYR A 24 11.77 8.08 17.69
N GLY A 25 12.73 7.55 18.44
CA GLY A 25 13.88 6.81 17.92
C GLY A 25 13.59 5.36 17.51
N PHE A 26 12.61 4.70 18.13
CA PHE A 26 12.32 3.28 17.89
C PHE A 26 11.30 3.02 16.76
N ASP A 27 10.42 3.96 16.45
CA ASP A 27 9.35 3.76 15.45
C ASP A 27 9.83 3.76 13.98
N LYS A 28 11.13 3.93 13.70
CA LYS A 28 11.66 4.06 12.34
C LYS A 28 12.18 2.77 11.68
N THR A 29 11.92 1.58 12.23
CA THR A 29 12.51 0.34 11.69
C THR A 29 11.51 -0.78 11.38
N GLY A 30 10.22 -0.49 11.42
CA GLY A 30 9.17 -1.44 11.05
C GLY A 30 8.59 -1.16 9.67
N GLU A 31 9.43 -1.05 8.63
CA GLU A 31 8.90 -1.11 7.26
C GLU A 31 8.50 -2.57 6.97
N ASP A 32 7.32 -2.71 6.37
CA ASP A 32 6.52 -3.92 6.33
C ASP A 32 7.29 -5.14 5.84
N SER A 33 7.64 -6.02 6.77
CA SER A 33 8.45 -7.21 6.47
C SER A 33 7.65 -8.31 5.79
N TRP A 34 6.36 -8.11 5.48
CA TRP A 34 5.45 -9.16 5.03
C TRP A 34 4.49 -8.64 3.95
N ILE A 35 4.32 -9.41 2.88
CA ILE A 35 3.39 -9.15 1.76
C ILE A 35 2.57 -10.42 1.54
N LYS A 36 1.29 -10.32 1.15
CA LYS A 36 0.47 -11.49 0.76
C LYS A 36 0.70 -11.85 -0.70
N ASP A 37 0.76 -13.14 -1.02
CA ASP A 37 0.75 -13.63 -2.41
C ASP A 37 -0.67 -13.76 -2.99
N GLU A 38 -0.78 -14.16 -4.26
CA GLU A 38 -2.06 -14.38 -4.97
C GLU A 38 -3.00 -15.40 -4.30
N ARG A 39 -2.50 -16.17 -3.33
CA ARG A 39 -3.25 -17.17 -2.56
C ARG A 39 -3.64 -16.66 -1.17
N GLY A 40 -3.28 -15.41 -0.84
CA GLY A 40 -3.50 -14.79 0.46
C GLY A 40 -2.52 -15.23 1.55
N ILE A 41 -1.36 -15.80 1.19
CA ILE A 41 -0.34 -16.28 2.13
C ILE A 41 0.69 -15.19 2.39
N TRP A 42 0.98 -14.90 3.66
CA TRP A 42 2.02 -13.92 4.04
C TRP A 42 3.45 -14.46 3.78
N ILE A 43 4.24 -13.72 3.01
CA ILE A 43 5.63 -14.00 2.64
C ILE A 43 6.52 -12.85 3.10
N LYS A 44 7.73 -13.15 3.60
CA LYS A 44 8.65 -12.15 4.14
C LYS A 44 9.29 -11.31 3.01
N HIS A 45 9.09 -10.00 3.02
CA HIS A 45 9.80 -9.03 2.20
C HIS A 45 11.30 -9.05 2.55
N GLY A 46 12.17 -9.21 1.56
CA GLY A 46 13.62 -9.05 1.74
C GLY A 46 14.01 -7.58 1.59
N ASN A 47 14.80 -7.03 2.53
CA ASN A 47 15.28 -5.66 2.47
C ASN A 47 16.36 -5.53 1.37
N PRO A 48 16.08 -4.93 0.20
CA PRO A 48 17.05 -4.89 -0.89
C PRO A 48 18.16 -3.90 -0.54
N SER A 49 19.41 -4.35 -0.50
CA SER A 49 20.56 -3.48 -0.19
C SER A 49 20.86 -2.45 -1.29
N ASP A 50 20.31 -2.66 -2.49
CA ASP A 50 20.28 -1.70 -3.58
C ASP A 50 18.94 -1.88 -4.28
N ILE A 51 18.13 -0.82 -4.29
CA ILE A 51 16.83 -0.78 -4.94
C ILE A 51 17.08 -0.37 -6.42
N PRO A 52 16.97 -1.28 -7.40
CA PRO A 52 17.12 -0.90 -8.81
C PRO A 52 16.09 0.16 -9.20
N GLY A 53 16.42 1.02 -10.18
CA GLY A 53 15.59 2.17 -10.57
C GLY A 53 14.14 1.83 -10.95
N GLU A 54 13.88 0.60 -11.40
CA GLU A 54 12.55 0.04 -11.67
C GLU A 54 11.65 -0.01 -10.43
N VAL A 55 12.21 -0.19 -9.23
CA VAL A 55 11.42 -0.21 -7.98
C VAL A 55 10.87 1.18 -7.65
N ASN A 56 11.55 2.26 -8.06
CA ASN A 56 10.99 3.62 -7.89
C ASN A 56 9.76 3.84 -8.79
N VAL A 57 9.71 3.18 -9.94
CA VAL A 57 8.55 3.24 -10.84
C VAL A 57 7.40 2.43 -10.25
N GLN A 58 7.67 1.20 -9.80
CA GLN A 58 6.67 0.37 -9.13
C GLN A 58 6.10 1.06 -7.88
N GLN A 59 6.96 1.67 -7.06
CA GLN A 59 6.53 2.38 -5.87
C GLN A 59 5.59 3.55 -6.21
N LYS A 60 5.91 4.35 -7.24
CA LYS A 60 5.03 5.45 -7.69
C LYS A 60 3.66 4.96 -8.14
N ILE A 61 3.62 3.83 -8.86
CA ILE A 61 2.36 3.26 -9.33
C ILE A 61 1.56 2.72 -8.16
N ILE A 62 2.21 2.05 -7.18
CA ILE A 62 1.56 1.60 -5.94
C ILE A 62 1.00 2.78 -5.15
N GLU A 63 1.77 3.86 -5.00
CA GLU A 63 1.31 5.09 -4.34
C GLU A 63 0.10 5.70 -5.07
N CYS A 64 0.10 5.70 -6.40
CA CYS A 64 -1.02 6.16 -7.21
C CYS A 64 -2.26 5.26 -7.05
N ALA A 65 -2.09 3.94 -7.08
CA ALA A 65 -3.16 2.97 -6.91
C ALA A 65 -3.80 3.06 -5.51
N ASN A 66 -2.98 3.20 -4.47
CA ASN A 66 -3.45 3.42 -3.10
C ASN A 66 -4.25 4.72 -2.98
N LYS A 67 -3.81 5.78 -3.66
CA LYS A 67 -4.56 7.04 -3.70
C LYS A 67 -5.94 6.86 -4.35
N LEU A 68 -6.03 6.17 -5.48
CA LEU A 68 -7.32 5.88 -6.13
C LEU A 68 -8.23 5.08 -5.21
N TYR A 69 -7.69 4.06 -4.53
CA TYR A 69 -8.44 3.28 -3.56
C TYR A 69 -8.95 4.14 -2.40
N ASP A 70 -8.10 4.98 -1.82
CA ASP A 70 -8.47 5.86 -0.70
C ASP A 70 -9.53 6.89 -1.13
N ASP A 71 -9.40 7.47 -2.32
CA ASP A 71 -10.37 8.43 -2.86
C ASP A 71 -11.76 7.77 -2.99
N GLU A 72 -11.85 6.56 -3.57
CA GLU A 72 -13.12 5.83 -3.70
C GLU A 72 -13.68 5.36 -2.35
N LYS A 73 -12.81 4.91 -1.44
CA LYS A 73 -13.20 4.55 -0.08
C LYS A 73 -13.78 5.72 0.69
N ASN A 74 -13.18 6.90 0.54
CA ASN A 74 -13.65 8.15 1.14
C ASN A 74 -14.99 8.61 0.54
N ASN A 75 -15.27 8.24 -0.72
CA ASN A 75 -16.56 8.44 -1.37
C ASN A 75 -17.63 7.42 -0.94
N GLY A 76 -17.29 6.47 -0.06
CA GLY A 76 -18.20 5.46 0.44
C GLY A 76 -18.48 4.32 -0.53
N VAL A 77 -17.60 4.11 -1.52
CA VAL A 77 -17.70 2.99 -2.45
C VAL A 77 -17.49 1.68 -1.71
N VAL A 78 -18.33 0.70 -2.02
CA VAL A 78 -18.18 -0.68 -1.57
C VAL A 78 -17.40 -1.45 -2.63
N PHE A 79 -16.26 -1.99 -2.24
CA PHE A 79 -15.38 -2.75 -3.12
C PHE A 79 -15.89 -4.18 -3.31
N ASN A 80 -15.86 -4.66 -4.55
CA ASN A 80 -16.20 -6.03 -4.94
C ASN A 80 -15.31 -6.48 -6.11
N SER A 81 -15.57 -5.95 -7.29
CA SER A 81 -14.70 -6.12 -8.45
C SER A 81 -15.00 -4.96 -9.38
N GLN A 82 -14.04 -4.06 -9.53
CA GLN A 82 -14.23 -2.84 -10.31
C GLN A 82 -12.89 -2.21 -10.68
N CYS A 83 -12.89 -1.50 -11.79
CA CYS A 83 -11.85 -0.55 -12.15
C CYS A 83 -11.87 0.67 -11.21
N LEU A 84 -10.70 1.10 -10.75
CA LEU A 84 -10.51 2.36 -10.02
C LEU A 84 -9.96 3.48 -10.91
N GLY A 85 -9.32 3.17 -12.04
CA GLY A 85 -8.84 4.15 -13.00
C GLY A 85 -7.46 3.84 -13.56
N GLU A 86 -6.80 4.88 -14.07
CA GLU A 86 -5.44 4.82 -14.65
C GLU A 86 -4.40 5.50 -13.73
N CYS A 87 -3.19 4.96 -13.73
CA CYS A 87 -2.03 5.45 -13.00
C CYS A 87 -0.77 5.22 -13.84
N ASP A 88 -0.21 6.29 -14.42
CA ASP A 88 1.06 6.28 -15.16
C ASP A 88 1.19 5.14 -16.19
N GLY A 89 0.11 4.86 -16.93
CA GLY A 89 0.09 3.80 -17.96
C GLY A 89 -0.38 2.43 -17.47
N PHE A 90 -0.68 2.31 -16.17
CA PHE A 90 -1.30 1.14 -15.58
C PHE A 90 -2.77 1.40 -15.33
N VAL A 91 -3.58 0.37 -15.44
CA VAL A 91 -4.96 0.37 -14.92
C VAL A 91 -4.98 -0.27 -13.53
N VAL A 92 -5.85 0.22 -12.66
CA VAL A 92 -5.96 -0.26 -11.27
C VAL A 92 -7.30 -0.95 -11.09
N ASP A 93 -7.27 -2.23 -10.76
CA ASP A 93 -8.46 -3.07 -10.58
C ASP A 93 -8.57 -3.58 -9.14
N ILE A 94 -9.80 -3.66 -8.65
CA ILE A 94 -10.15 -4.36 -7.42
C ILE A 94 -10.53 -5.81 -7.75
N VAL A 95 -9.94 -6.75 -7.02
CA VAL A 95 -10.20 -8.18 -7.17
C VAL A 95 -10.40 -8.88 -5.84
N HIS A 96 -11.05 -10.04 -5.87
CA HIS A 96 -11.14 -10.91 -4.69
C HIS A 96 -9.85 -11.70 -4.49
N VAL A 97 -9.55 -12.02 -3.22
CA VAL A 97 -8.48 -12.95 -2.83
C VAL A 97 -9.09 -14.04 -1.92
N PRO A 98 -9.26 -15.29 -2.39
CA PRO A 98 -8.97 -15.78 -3.75
C PRO A 98 -9.93 -15.22 -4.80
N ARG A 99 -9.45 -15.13 -6.05
CA ARG A 99 -10.24 -14.65 -7.18
C ARG A 99 -11.50 -15.48 -7.40
N ASN A 100 -12.55 -14.84 -7.87
CA ASN A 100 -13.80 -15.48 -8.25
C ASN A 100 -14.23 -15.09 -9.68
N SER A 101 -15.43 -15.52 -10.08
CA SER A 101 -15.96 -15.26 -11.43
C SER A 101 -16.26 -13.79 -11.71
N ASP A 102 -16.49 -12.97 -10.68
CA ASP A 102 -16.79 -11.55 -10.85
C ASP A 102 -15.54 -10.78 -11.28
N ASP A 103 -14.35 -11.21 -10.87
CA ASP A 103 -13.08 -10.55 -11.23
C ASP A 103 -12.72 -10.67 -12.72
N ASN A 104 -13.45 -11.49 -13.48
CA ASN A 104 -13.22 -11.71 -14.91
C ASN A 104 -14.36 -11.18 -15.79
N LYS A 105 -15.35 -10.51 -15.18
CA LYS A 105 -16.46 -9.91 -15.90
C LYS A 105 -16.00 -8.67 -16.66
N ILE A 106 -16.35 -8.57 -17.93
CA ILE A 106 -15.90 -7.48 -18.80
C ILE A 106 -16.42 -6.12 -18.32
N GLU A 107 -17.57 -6.09 -17.65
CA GLU A 107 -18.12 -4.90 -17.02
C GLU A 107 -17.29 -4.36 -15.84
N ASN A 108 -16.47 -5.20 -15.22
CA ASN A 108 -15.65 -4.83 -14.06
C ASN A 108 -14.22 -4.42 -14.43
N GLN A 109 -13.82 -4.67 -15.68
CA GLN A 109 -12.49 -4.33 -16.19
C GLN A 109 -12.42 -2.87 -16.63
N CYS A 110 -11.29 -2.20 -16.39
CA CYS A 110 -11.06 -0.83 -16.86
C CYS A 110 -11.28 -0.67 -18.36
N GLU A 111 -11.95 0.40 -18.77
CA GLU A 111 -12.24 0.68 -20.18
C GLU A 111 -10.96 0.77 -21.02
N ASP A 112 -9.92 1.40 -20.47
CA ASP A 112 -8.62 1.52 -21.13
C ASP A 112 -7.92 0.18 -21.35
N TYR A 113 -8.10 -0.78 -20.45
CA TYR A 113 -7.63 -2.15 -20.64
C TYR A 113 -8.40 -2.86 -21.76
N ARG A 114 -9.74 -2.75 -21.73
CA ARG A 114 -10.61 -3.37 -22.75
C ARG A 114 -10.37 -2.82 -24.16
N ASN A 115 -10.02 -1.55 -24.25
CA ASN A 115 -9.73 -0.87 -25.51
C ASN A 115 -8.28 -1.06 -25.96
N GLY A 116 -7.43 -1.71 -25.15
CA GLY A 116 -6.01 -1.94 -25.46
C GLY A 116 -5.16 -0.67 -25.40
N LYS A 117 -5.61 0.37 -24.70
CA LYS A 117 -4.83 1.60 -24.46
C LYS A 117 -3.69 1.31 -23.48
N TYR A 118 -3.96 0.46 -22.48
CA TYR A 118 -2.98 -0.04 -21.52
C TYR A 118 -3.10 -1.55 -21.40
N ASN A 119 -1.96 -2.24 -21.40
CA ASN A 119 -1.87 -3.68 -21.18
C ASN A 119 -1.37 -4.02 -19.77
N ASP A 120 -0.86 -3.00 -19.06
CA ASP A 120 -0.28 -3.10 -17.75
C ASP A 120 -1.32 -2.79 -16.68
N PHE A 121 -1.30 -3.54 -15.58
CA PHE A 121 -2.29 -3.38 -14.53
C PHE A 121 -1.76 -3.70 -13.14
N VAL A 122 -2.36 -3.05 -12.14
CA VAL A 122 -2.17 -3.30 -10.72
C VAL A 122 -3.48 -3.78 -10.14
N GLU A 123 -3.44 -4.93 -9.47
CA GLU A 123 -4.59 -5.47 -8.77
C GLU A 123 -4.47 -5.26 -7.28
N LEU A 124 -5.52 -4.70 -6.69
CA LEU A 124 -5.69 -4.53 -5.26
C LEU A 124 -6.78 -5.48 -4.74
N ASP A 125 -6.63 -5.97 -3.51
CA ASP A 125 -7.70 -6.69 -2.84
C ASP A 125 -8.78 -5.74 -2.31
N LEU A 126 -9.86 -6.28 -1.75
CA LEU A 126 -10.96 -5.49 -1.17
C LEU A 126 -10.53 -4.57 -0.02
N ASN A 127 -9.35 -4.79 0.57
CA ASN A 127 -8.77 -3.98 1.63
C ASN A 127 -7.80 -2.92 1.10
N GLY A 128 -7.43 -2.96 -0.18
CA GLY A 128 -6.43 -2.09 -0.80
C GLY A 128 -5.02 -2.67 -0.77
N ASP A 129 -4.85 -3.94 -0.37
CA ASP A 129 -3.54 -4.60 -0.40
C ASP A 129 -3.19 -4.97 -1.86
N VAL A 130 -1.97 -4.67 -2.31
CA VAL A 130 -1.49 -5.07 -3.65
C VAL A 130 -1.44 -6.60 -3.75
N VAL A 131 -2.16 -7.15 -4.71
CA VAL A 131 -2.20 -8.59 -5.02
C VAL A 131 -1.14 -8.94 -6.04
N ARG A 132 -1.12 -8.21 -7.16
CA ARG A 132 -0.11 -8.40 -8.22
C ARG A 132 0.08 -7.14 -9.05
N PHE A 133 1.26 -7.08 -9.65
CA PHE A 133 1.68 -6.05 -10.58
C PHE A 133 2.06 -6.76 -11.88
N VAL A 134 1.37 -6.45 -12.98
CA VAL A 134 1.60 -7.10 -14.28
C VAL A 134 2.03 -6.05 -15.28
N GLU A 135 3.28 -6.17 -15.71
CA GLU A 135 3.88 -5.38 -16.78
C GLU A 135 4.04 -6.30 -17.99
N ILE A 136 3.23 -6.09 -19.02
CA ILE A 136 3.37 -6.75 -20.30
C ILE A 136 4.35 -5.92 -21.11
N MET A 137 5.65 -6.21 -20.93
CA MET A 137 6.68 -5.66 -21.81
C MET A 137 6.32 -6.01 -23.25
N GLU A 138 5.97 -5.00 -24.06
CA GLU A 138 5.91 -5.17 -25.50
C GLU A 138 7.31 -5.58 -25.97
N LEU A 139 7.44 -6.86 -26.33
CA LEU A 139 8.61 -7.38 -27.02
C LEU A 139 8.68 -6.68 -28.38
N ASN A 140 9.42 -5.57 -28.44
CA ASN A 140 9.87 -4.96 -29.70
C ASN A 140 10.79 -5.90 -30.48
#